data_AF-A0A1M7L6C2-F1
#
_entry.id   AF-A0A1M7L6C2-F1
#
_cell.length_a   1.000
_cell.length_b   1.000
_cell.length_c   1.000
_cell.angle_alpha   90.00
_cell.angle_beta   90.00
_cell.angle_gamma   90.00
#
_symmetry.space_group_name_H-M   'P 1'
#
loop_
_entity.id
_entity.type
_entity.pdbx_description
1 polymer ?
#
loop_
_entity_poly.entity_id
_entity_poly.type
_entity_poly.pdbx_seq_one_letter_code
_entity_poly.pdbx_strand_id
1 'polypeptide(L)'
;MIPSDFRDFFVNSPATVQQEIVASLLSLSLQESEVKDSNEAKAVTCPHCSEKRVRANGKLKGVQRYVCNGCKKNFSETTGKFWYNIKKKEKLNRYLYCLLSGYSIRKSAEETEISIQTSFDWRHKLLTSFSSVSVEEFQGIVESDDLFFAYSEKGGRHLGRKPKMRGEKASKAGISDEKVAVVATCDRSGNKDFKVATRGRISKEDLNRILKGKLDKADVLCSDSHRSYGAFAKANTIAHKKFNTSKGQRTVDKVYHVQNVNNMDMRLRKFMDSFNGVATKYLQNYLNWFLVLEKIKNSTSKMATVTAIAFASNSAWYEYKQQLFNMLIRT
;
A
#
# COMPACT_ATOMS: atom_id res chain seq x y z
N MET A 1 -0.41 -10.77 -10.38
CA MET A 1 -1.03 -10.23 -11.58
C MET A 1 -2.15 -9.29 -11.17
N ILE A 2 -2.07 -8.08 -11.68
CA ILE A 2 -2.94 -6.93 -11.41
C ILE A 2 -4.41 -7.23 -11.79
N PRO A 3 -5.42 -6.53 -11.22
CA PRO A 3 -6.83 -6.73 -11.59
C PRO A 3 -7.00 -6.72 -13.11
N SER A 4 -7.78 -7.67 -13.65
CA SER A 4 -7.91 -7.81 -15.12
C SER A 4 -8.36 -6.51 -15.76
N ASP A 5 -9.36 -5.85 -15.20
CA ASP A 5 -9.83 -4.54 -15.65
C ASP A 5 -8.74 -3.46 -15.72
N PHE A 6 -7.88 -3.35 -14.70
CA PHE A 6 -6.75 -2.40 -14.75
C PHE A 6 -5.66 -2.87 -15.71
N ARG A 7 -5.29 -4.14 -15.66
CA ARG A 7 -4.24 -4.70 -16.50
C ARG A 7 -4.61 -4.57 -17.97
N ASP A 8 -5.84 -4.92 -18.31
CA ASP A 8 -6.40 -4.83 -19.66
C ASP A 8 -6.47 -3.36 -20.07
N PHE A 9 -6.89 -2.45 -19.18
CA PHE A 9 -6.78 -1.02 -19.44
C PHE A 9 -5.34 -0.59 -19.77
N PHE A 10 -4.36 -0.94 -18.94
CA PHE A 10 -2.97 -0.54 -19.13
C PHE A 10 -2.38 -1.15 -20.41
N VAL A 11 -2.51 -2.46 -20.59
CA VAL A 11 -1.93 -3.22 -21.71
C VAL A 11 -2.58 -2.87 -23.05
N ASN A 12 -3.89 -2.57 -23.06
CA ASN A 12 -4.60 -2.17 -24.28
C ASN A 12 -4.59 -0.65 -24.52
N SER A 13 -4.07 0.16 -23.58
CA SER A 13 -3.85 1.58 -23.83
C SER A 13 -2.76 1.79 -24.89
N PRO A 14 -2.84 2.87 -25.70
CA PRO A 14 -1.78 3.21 -26.65
C PRO A 14 -0.40 3.25 -25.99
N ALA A 15 0.65 2.91 -26.74
CA ALA A 15 2.03 2.90 -26.23
C ALA A 15 2.44 4.26 -25.64
N THR A 16 1.95 5.37 -26.22
CA THR A 16 2.14 6.73 -25.71
C THR A 16 1.55 6.89 -24.31
N VAL A 17 0.32 6.44 -24.09
CA VAL A 17 -0.35 6.48 -22.77
C VAL A 17 0.39 5.60 -21.75
N GLN A 18 0.82 4.41 -22.13
CA GLN A 18 1.63 3.53 -21.26
C GLN A 18 2.98 4.16 -20.88
N GLN A 19 3.61 4.87 -21.82
CA GLN A 19 4.84 5.61 -21.57
C GLN A 19 4.57 6.83 -20.68
N GLU A 20 3.47 7.57 -20.87
CA GLU A 20 3.09 8.72 -20.04
C GLU A 20 2.81 8.33 -18.58
N ILE A 21 1.87 7.41 -18.34
CA ILE A 21 2.16 6.17 -17.61
C ILE A 21 3.42 6.08 -16.71
N VAL A 22 4.38 5.33 -17.23
CA VAL A 22 5.64 5.00 -16.58
C VAL A 22 6.54 6.24 -16.38
N ALA A 23 6.56 7.16 -17.35
CA ALA A 23 7.41 8.33 -17.36
C ALA A 23 6.98 9.34 -16.31
N SER A 24 5.68 9.58 -16.15
CA SER A 24 5.18 10.46 -15.07
C SER A 24 5.58 9.90 -13.72
N LEU A 25 5.36 8.59 -13.52
CA LEU A 25 5.73 7.84 -12.32
C LEU A 25 7.19 8.07 -11.91
N LEU A 26 8.10 8.12 -12.89
CA LEU A 26 9.51 8.39 -12.66
C LEU A 26 9.88 9.87 -12.68
N SER A 27 9.25 10.72 -13.49
CA SER A 27 9.60 12.13 -13.63
C SER A 27 9.30 12.90 -12.36
N LEU A 28 8.16 12.70 -11.70
CA LEU A 28 7.88 13.34 -10.40
C LEU A 28 8.77 12.81 -9.27
N SER A 29 9.29 11.60 -9.42
CA SER A 29 10.34 11.06 -8.54
C SER A 29 11.69 11.74 -8.81
N LEU A 30 12.04 11.99 -10.07
CA LEU A 30 13.35 12.48 -10.53
C LEU A 30 13.42 14.01 -10.71
N GLN A 31 12.30 14.72 -10.80
CA GLN A 31 12.20 16.18 -10.93
C GLN A 31 12.46 16.91 -9.61
N GLU A 32 12.66 16.19 -8.51
CA GLU A 32 13.38 16.76 -7.37
C GLU A 32 14.91 16.81 -7.59
N SER A 33 15.45 16.15 -8.62
CA SER A 33 16.89 16.13 -8.94
C SER A 33 17.30 16.80 -10.25
N GLU A 34 16.37 17.23 -11.11
CA GLU A 34 16.65 18.04 -12.30
C GLU A 34 15.73 19.26 -12.35
N VAL A 35 16.09 20.31 -11.61
CA VAL A 35 15.58 21.66 -11.85
C VAL A 35 16.79 22.58 -11.88
N LYS A 36 16.86 23.37 -12.95
CA LYS A 36 17.84 24.43 -13.23
C LYS A 36 18.07 25.31 -11.99
N ASP A 37 19.27 25.90 -11.91
CA ASP A 37 19.67 26.97 -10.98
C ASP A 37 18.65 28.13 -10.96
N SER A 38 17.52 27.95 -10.27
CA SER A 38 16.75 29.05 -9.72
C SER A 38 17.16 29.16 -8.25
N ASN A 39 17.64 30.34 -7.86
CA ASN A 39 18.10 30.72 -6.51
C ASN A 39 17.03 30.62 -5.40
N GLU A 40 15.99 29.81 -5.57
CA GLU A 40 15.01 29.52 -4.55
C GLU A 40 15.49 28.30 -3.75
N ALA A 41 16.08 28.58 -2.58
CA ALA A 41 16.55 27.54 -1.66
C ALA A 41 15.37 26.62 -1.25
N LYS A 42 15.23 25.48 -1.91
CA LYS A 42 14.30 24.43 -1.47
C LYS A 42 14.65 24.06 -0.03
N ALA A 43 13.65 24.09 0.85
CA ALA A 43 13.80 23.73 2.26
C ALA A 43 14.08 22.22 2.39
N VAL A 44 15.36 21.84 2.37
CA VAL A 44 15.79 20.45 2.57
C VAL A 44 15.70 20.09 4.05
N THR A 45 14.86 19.12 4.37
CA THR A 45 14.67 18.65 5.75
C THR A 45 15.35 17.30 5.96
N CYS A 46 15.95 17.07 7.13
CA CYS A 46 16.62 15.81 7.42
C CYS A 46 15.63 14.63 7.47
N PRO A 47 15.79 13.57 6.65
CA PRO A 47 14.87 12.44 6.62
C PRO A 47 14.99 11.51 7.84
N HIS A 48 15.94 11.77 8.74
CA HIS A 48 16.16 10.98 9.95
C HIS A 48 15.54 11.57 11.21
N CYS A 49 15.35 12.89 11.27
CA CYS A 49 14.91 13.60 12.49
C CYS A 49 14.07 14.84 12.21
N SER A 50 13.73 15.12 10.95
CA SER A 50 12.90 16.25 10.51
C SER A 50 13.45 17.65 10.83
N GLU A 51 14.70 17.76 11.26
CA GLU A 51 15.40 19.04 11.46
C GLU A 51 15.66 19.75 10.12
N LYS A 52 15.40 21.06 10.08
CA LYS A 52 15.59 21.92 8.90
C LYS A 52 17.00 22.48 8.81
N ARG A 53 17.72 22.59 9.93
CA ARG A 53 19.12 23.03 9.95
C ARG A 53 20.02 21.94 9.38
N VAL A 54 20.39 22.10 8.11
CA VAL A 54 21.24 21.17 7.38
C VAL A 54 22.37 21.93 6.69
N ARG A 55 23.52 21.29 6.54
CA ARG A 55 24.68 21.84 5.83
C ARG A 55 24.99 21.02 4.59
N ALA A 56 25.27 21.66 3.47
CA ALA A 56 25.79 20.99 2.28
C ALA A 56 27.13 20.30 2.60
N ASN A 57 27.35 19.09 2.07
CA ASN A 57 28.53 18.26 2.33
C ASN A 57 29.05 17.62 1.02
N GLY A 58 29.31 18.47 0.02
CA GLY A 58 29.77 18.06 -1.31
C GLY A 58 28.71 17.34 -2.15
N LYS A 59 29.13 16.87 -3.33
CA LYS A 59 28.30 16.11 -4.27
C LYS A 59 28.88 14.72 -4.50
N LEU A 60 28.03 13.72 -4.68
CA LEU A 60 28.44 12.37 -5.09
C LEU A 60 27.67 11.98 -6.35
N LYS A 61 28.39 11.76 -7.46
CA LYS A 61 27.80 11.43 -8.77
C LYS A 61 26.70 12.44 -9.16
N GLY A 62 26.99 13.73 -9.02
CA GLY A 62 26.07 14.83 -9.30
C GLY A 62 25.01 15.11 -8.22
N VAL A 63 24.77 14.18 -7.29
CA VAL A 63 23.75 14.34 -6.24
C VAL A 63 24.30 15.11 -5.04
N GLN A 64 23.61 16.18 -4.63
CA GLN A 64 23.94 16.95 -3.44
C GLN A 64 23.83 16.11 -2.16
N ARG A 65 24.86 16.17 -1.32
CA ARG A 65 24.88 15.58 0.01
C ARG A 65 24.70 16.66 1.06
N TYR A 66 24.10 16.27 2.17
CA TYR A 66 23.82 17.11 3.32
C TYR A 66 24.23 16.40 4.60
N VAL A 67 24.56 17.17 5.63
CA VAL A 67 24.70 16.70 7.01
C VAL A 67 23.68 17.44 7.85
N CYS A 68 22.92 16.71 8.65
CA CYS A 68 21.95 17.30 9.57
C CYS A 68 22.65 17.91 10.79
N ASN A 69 22.28 19.12 11.19
CA ASN A 69 22.85 19.75 12.38
C ASN A 69 22.29 19.16 13.69
N GLY A 70 21.07 18.60 13.67
CA GLY A 70 20.48 17.91 14.82
C GLY A 70 21.09 16.53 15.05
N CYS A 71 20.82 15.56 14.15
CA CYS A 71 21.24 14.17 14.33
C CYS A 71 22.64 13.83 13.78
N LYS A 72 23.33 14.79 13.15
CA LYS A 72 24.67 14.63 12.55
C LYS A 72 24.80 13.59 11.43
N LYS A 73 23.69 12.97 11.00
CA LYS A 73 23.68 11.98 9.91
C LYS A 73 23.84 12.64 8.55
N ASN A 74 24.52 11.93 7.64
CA ASN A 74 24.61 12.28 6.23
C ASN A 74 23.35 11.82 5.49
N PHE A 75 22.87 12.64 4.57
CA PHE A 75 21.78 12.29 3.66
C PHE A 75 21.94 13.03 2.33
N SER A 76 21.03 12.77 1.40
CA SER A 76 20.91 13.39 0.09
C SER A 76 19.43 13.57 -0.24
N GLU A 77 19.12 14.25 -1.33
CA GLU A 77 17.74 14.41 -1.83
C GLU A 77 17.08 13.08 -2.21
N THR A 78 17.88 12.04 -2.42
CA THR A 78 17.36 10.69 -2.71
C THR A 78 17.24 9.83 -1.45
N THR A 79 17.77 10.28 -0.31
CA THR A 79 17.76 9.50 0.91
C THR A 79 16.34 9.33 1.43
N GLY A 80 15.95 8.08 1.72
CA GLY A 80 14.61 7.74 2.20
C GLY A 80 13.62 7.39 1.08
N LYS A 81 13.91 7.77 -0.16
CA LYS A 81 13.07 7.47 -1.33
C LYS A 81 13.26 6.05 -1.83
N PHE A 82 12.30 5.50 -2.59
CA PHE A 82 12.37 4.09 -3.02
C PHE A 82 13.58 3.79 -3.92
N TRP A 83 14.03 4.76 -4.73
CA TRP A 83 15.19 4.61 -5.63
C TRP A 83 16.53 4.85 -4.95
N TYR A 84 16.53 5.13 -3.64
CA TYR A 84 17.76 5.19 -2.88
C TYR A 84 18.53 3.87 -2.99
N ASN A 85 19.82 3.99 -3.32
CA ASN A 85 20.73 2.86 -3.51
C ASN A 85 20.29 1.86 -4.61
N ILE A 86 19.47 2.29 -5.58
CA ILE A 86 19.24 1.54 -6.82
C ILE A 86 20.37 1.88 -7.80
N LYS A 87 21.15 0.85 -8.19
CA LYS A 87 22.33 1.01 -9.05
C LYS A 87 21.97 1.13 -10.54
N LYS A 88 20.97 0.38 -11.01
CA LYS A 88 20.55 0.29 -12.42
C LYS A 88 19.30 1.16 -12.67
N LYS A 89 19.40 2.48 -12.45
CA LYS A 89 18.24 3.39 -12.50
C LYS A 89 17.60 3.45 -13.89
N GLU A 90 18.41 3.31 -14.93
CA GLU A 90 18.00 3.26 -16.34
C GLU A 90 16.97 2.16 -16.61
N LYS A 91 16.99 1.08 -15.82
CA LYS A 91 16.07 -0.05 -15.93
C LYS A 91 14.75 0.13 -15.16
N LEU A 92 14.59 1.21 -14.38
CA LEU A 92 13.39 1.44 -13.58
C LEU A 92 12.15 1.65 -14.43
N ASN A 93 12.25 2.35 -15.57
CA ASN A 93 11.14 2.53 -16.52
C ASN A 93 10.56 1.16 -16.93
N ARG A 94 11.43 0.26 -17.40
CA ARG A 94 11.02 -1.09 -17.81
C ARG A 94 10.46 -1.89 -16.65
N TYR A 95 11.04 -1.74 -15.45
CA TYR A 95 10.55 -2.45 -14.27
C TYR A 95 9.16 -1.98 -13.82
N LEU A 96 8.89 -0.68 -13.87
CA LEU A 96 7.57 -0.12 -13.57
C LEU A 96 6.53 -0.56 -14.59
N TYR A 97 6.89 -0.61 -15.88
CA TYR A 97 6.04 -1.20 -16.90
C TYR A 97 5.67 -2.66 -16.52
N CYS A 98 6.65 -3.49 -16.19
CA CYS A 98 6.42 -4.87 -15.76
C CYS A 98 5.50 -4.94 -14.52
N LEU A 99 5.69 -4.03 -13.55
CA LEU A 99 4.85 -3.94 -12.37
C LEU A 99 3.39 -3.68 -12.77
N LEU A 100 3.14 -2.66 -13.58
CA LEU A 100 1.80 -2.23 -14.03
C LEU A 100 1.13 -3.20 -15.01
N SER A 101 1.90 -3.97 -15.77
CA SER A 101 1.41 -5.10 -16.57
C SER A 101 1.08 -6.33 -15.72
N GLY A 102 1.36 -6.30 -14.41
CA GLY A 102 1.07 -7.37 -13.47
C GLY A 102 2.02 -8.57 -13.56
N TYR A 103 3.22 -8.39 -14.10
CA TYR A 103 4.19 -9.47 -14.27
C TYR A 103 4.67 -10.02 -12.92
N SER A 104 5.04 -11.32 -12.91
CA SER A 104 5.63 -11.95 -11.73
C SER A 104 7.03 -11.40 -11.45
N ILE A 105 7.58 -11.65 -10.26
CA ILE A 105 8.97 -11.26 -9.93
C ILE A 105 9.98 -11.88 -10.91
N ARG A 106 9.77 -13.14 -11.31
CA ARG A 106 10.64 -13.86 -12.25
C ARG A 106 10.54 -13.26 -13.65
N LYS A 107 9.32 -13.06 -14.15
CA LYS A 107 9.11 -12.41 -15.45
C LYS A 107 9.65 -10.98 -15.46
N SER A 108 9.44 -10.21 -14.39
CA SER A 108 10.00 -8.85 -14.28
C SER A 108 11.54 -8.86 -14.27
N ALA A 109 12.16 -9.88 -13.67
CA ALA A 109 13.61 -10.05 -13.65
C ALA A 109 14.17 -10.36 -15.05
N GLU A 110 13.52 -11.26 -15.78
CA GLU A 110 13.83 -11.61 -17.17
C GLU A 110 13.69 -10.41 -18.10
N GLU A 111 12.51 -9.76 -18.11
CA GLU A 111 12.18 -8.61 -18.96
C GLU A 111 13.02 -7.35 -18.71
N THR A 112 13.66 -7.29 -17.54
CA THR A 112 14.53 -6.18 -17.14
C THR A 112 16.00 -6.60 -17.12
N GLU A 113 16.32 -7.87 -17.37
CA GLU A 113 17.66 -8.46 -17.28
C GLU A 113 18.37 -8.10 -15.95
N ILE A 114 17.72 -8.44 -14.85
CA ILE A 114 18.26 -8.32 -13.49
C ILE A 114 18.08 -9.64 -12.75
N SER A 115 18.81 -9.84 -11.66
CA SER A 115 18.62 -11.05 -10.85
C SER A 115 17.21 -11.08 -10.23
N ILE A 116 16.71 -12.30 -9.95
CA ILE A 116 15.43 -12.49 -9.26
C ILE A 116 15.41 -11.78 -7.91
N GLN A 117 16.54 -11.80 -7.17
CA GLN A 117 16.68 -11.11 -5.90
C GLN A 117 16.55 -9.59 -6.08
N THR A 118 17.24 -9.01 -7.08
CA THR A 118 17.12 -7.58 -7.38
C THR A 118 15.69 -7.19 -7.74
N SER A 119 15.00 -8.01 -8.52
CA SER A 119 13.58 -7.81 -8.83
C SER A 119 12.71 -7.89 -7.57
N PHE A 120 12.94 -8.86 -6.69
CA PHE A 120 12.23 -8.93 -5.41
C PHE A 120 12.43 -7.64 -4.59
N ASP A 121 13.67 -7.19 -4.44
CA ASP A 121 14.02 -5.99 -3.68
C ASP A 121 13.40 -4.73 -4.28
N TRP A 122 13.46 -4.57 -5.60
CA TRP A 122 12.88 -3.42 -6.29
C TRP A 122 11.36 -3.38 -6.14
N ARG A 123 10.69 -4.53 -6.32
CA ARG A 123 9.25 -4.62 -6.07
C ARG A 123 8.90 -4.20 -4.66
N HIS A 124 9.55 -4.76 -3.64
CA HIS A 124 9.21 -4.43 -2.26
C HIS A 124 9.55 -2.99 -1.87
N LYS A 125 10.63 -2.39 -2.41
CA LYS A 125 10.89 -0.95 -2.27
C LYS A 125 9.78 -0.09 -2.86
N LEU A 126 9.36 -0.40 -4.09
CA LEU A 126 8.26 0.29 -4.79
C LEU A 126 6.94 0.15 -4.04
N LEU A 127 6.58 -1.06 -3.60
CA LEU A 127 5.31 -1.26 -2.90
C LEU A 127 5.29 -0.57 -1.53
N THR A 128 6.46 -0.35 -0.90
CA THR A 128 6.56 0.38 0.37
C THR A 128 6.27 1.87 0.18
N SER A 129 6.64 2.45 -0.97
CA SER A 129 6.35 3.87 -1.22
C SER A 129 4.87 4.17 -1.45
N PHE A 130 4.03 3.15 -1.64
CA PHE A 130 2.58 3.29 -1.78
C PHE A 130 1.84 3.50 -0.45
N SER A 131 2.53 3.58 0.69
CA SER A 131 1.90 3.73 2.02
C SER A 131 1.03 4.99 2.17
N SER A 132 1.39 6.06 1.46
CA SER A 132 0.68 7.34 1.34
C SER A 132 -0.69 7.25 0.64
N VAL A 133 -1.04 6.13 0.02
CA VAL A 133 -2.35 5.97 -0.66
C VAL A 133 -3.52 5.93 0.32
N SER A 134 -3.24 5.59 1.58
CA SER A 134 -4.21 5.48 2.66
C SER A 134 -4.94 6.81 2.85
N VAL A 135 -6.25 6.73 3.07
CA VAL A 135 -7.12 7.88 3.25
C VAL A 135 -6.96 8.42 4.67
N GLU A 136 -6.89 9.74 4.82
CA GLU A 136 -6.84 10.39 6.14
C GLU A 136 -8.22 10.35 6.83
N GLU A 137 -9.29 10.68 6.11
CA GLU A 137 -10.66 10.72 6.63
C GLU A 137 -11.68 10.20 5.60
N PHE A 138 -12.72 9.53 6.10
CA PHE A 138 -13.92 9.17 5.35
C PHE A 138 -15.06 10.12 5.68
N GLN A 139 -16.00 10.29 4.74
CA GLN A 139 -17.10 11.22 4.92
C GLN A 139 -18.47 10.65 4.55
N GLY A 140 -19.52 11.18 5.17
CA GLY A 140 -20.90 10.82 4.87
C GLY A 140 -21.24 9.37 5.24
N ILE A 141 -21.77 8.61 4.29
CA ILE A 141 -22.08 7.19 4.47
C ILE A 141 -20.82 6.36 4.23
N VAL A 142 -20.33 5.73 5.29
CA VAL A 142 -19.14 4.88 5.29
C VAL A 142 -19.55 3.42 5.40
N GLU A 143 -19.01 2.58 4.53
CA GLU A 143 -19.15 1.12 4.55
C GLU A 143 -17.85 0.49 5.04
N SER A 144 -17.93 -0.42 6.00
CA SER A 144 -16.78 -1.16 6.48
C SER A 144 -17.10 -2.63 6.65
N ASP A 145 -16.16 -3.48 6.24
CA ASP A 145 -16.23 -4.93 6.37
C ASP A 145 -14.86 -5.51 6.71
N ASP A 146 -14.84 -6.76 7.19
CA ASP A 146 -13.63 -7.50 7.47
C ASP A 146 -13.45 -8.72 6.57
N LEU A 147 -12.28 -8.79 5.95
CA LEU A 147 -11.87 -9.90 5.09
C LEU A 147 -10.64 -10.60 5.67
N PHE A 148 -10.46 -11.85 5.27
CA PHE A 148 -9.42 -12.71 5.83
C PHE A 148 -8.51 -13.29 4.75
N PHE A 149 -7.20 -13.22 5.00
CA PHE A 149 -6.15 -13.90 4.23
C PHE A 149 -5.47 -14.96 5.09
N ALA A 150 -4.88 -15.97 4.47
CA ALA A 150 -4.07 -16.95 5.20
C ALA A 150 -2.83 -16.28 5.82
N TYR A 151 -2.56 -16.55 7.10
CA TYR A 151 -1.32 -16.14 7.73
C TYR A 151 -0.15 -16.88 7.08
N SER A 152 0.88 -16.13 6.68
CA SER A 152 2.00 -16.67 5.92
C SER A 152 3.32 -16.04 6.32
N GLU A 153 4.29 -16.90 6.59
CA GLU A 153 5.68 -16.54 6.92
C GLU A 153 6.61 -16.89 5.76
N LYS A 154 6.07 -16.85 4.53
CA LYS A 154 6.82 -17.15 3.30
C LYS A 154 8.16 -16.41 3.27
N GLY A 155 9.23 -17.16 3.04
CA GLY A 155 10.61 -16.66 3.07
C GLY A 155 11.24 -16.54 4.46
N GLY A 156 10.53 -16.95 5.52
CA GLY A 156 11.11 -17.13 6.86
C GLY A 156 11.92 -18.43 6.93
N ARG A 157 13.04 -18.40 7.66
CA ARG A 157 13.91 -19.56 7.89
C ARG A 157 13.66 -20.24 9.23
N HIS A 158 13.21 -19.47 10.23
CA HIS A 158 12.88 -19.96 11.57
C HIS A 158 11.38 -19.79 11.81
N LEU A 159 10.67 -20.91 11.81
CA LEU A 159 9.23 -20.95 12.02
C LEU A 159 8.96 -21.56 13.39
N GLY A 160 8.12 -20.90 14.20
CA GLY A 160 7.61 -21.47 15.47
C GLY A 160 6.57 -22.57 15.27
N ARG A 161 6.44 -23.11 14.06
CA ARG A 161 5.46 -24.11 13.62
C ARG A 161 6.03 -24.90 12.46
N LYS A 162 5.41 -26.04 12.13
CA LYS A 162 5.78 -26.81 10.94
C LYS A 162 5.63 -25.98 9.66
N PRO A 163 6.57 -26.12 8.70
CA PRO A 163 6.42 -25.52 7.37
C PRO A 163 5.11 -25.95 6.73
N LYS A 164 4.45 -25.01 6.03
CA LYS A 164 3.26 -25.30 5.23
C LYS A 164 3.66 -25.61 3.79
N MET A 165 2.93 -26.53 3.17
CA MET A 165 3.00 -26.76 1.72
C MET A 165 2.37 -25.59 0.97
N ARG A 166 2.80 -25.38 -0.28
CA ARG A 166 2.22 -24.33 -1.13
C ARG A 166 0.74 -24.61 -1.38
N GLY A 167 -0.12 -23.65 -1.09
CA GLY A 167 -1.57 -23.80 -1.29
C GLY A 167 -2.28 -24.59 -0.18
N GLU A 168 -1.56 -24.96 0.89
CA GLU A 168 -2.16 -25.62 2.05
C GLU A 168 -3.22 -24.70 2.69
N LYS A 169 -4.43 -25.26 2.84
CA LYS A 169 -5.56 -24.56 3.46
C LYS A 169 -5.34 -24.43 4.97
N ALA A 170 -6.09 -23.53 5.61
CA ALA A 170 -6.13 -23.49 7.07
C ALA A 170 -6.64 -24.84 7.60
N SER A 171 -5.98 -25.33 8.65
CA SER A 171 -6.35 -26.57 9.35
C SER A 171 -7.64 -26.40 10.16
N LYS A 172 -7.90 -25.18 10.66
CA LYS A 172 -9.08 -24.85 11.45
C LYS A 172 -10.18 -24.25 10.59
N ALA A 173 -11.42 -24.73 10.77
CA ALA A 173 -12.61 -24.09 10.22
C ALA A 173 -12.89 -22.74 10.91
N GLY A 174 -13.58 -21.83 10.22
CA GLY A 174 -13.95 -20.52 10.77
C GLY A 174 -12.78 -19.52 10.86
N ILE A 175 -12.94 -18.47 11.67
CA ILE A 175 -11.91 -17.45 11.91
C ILE A 175 -10.97 -17.97 13.00
N SER A 176 -9.69 -18.17 12.64
CA SER A 176 -8.66 -18.71 13.53
C SER A 176 -7.38 -17.88 13.46
N ASP A 177 -6.43 -18.19 14.34
CA ASP A 177 -5.07 -17.62 14.35
C ASP A 177 -4.24 -17.92 13.10
N GLU A 178 -4.73 -18.80 12.22
CA GLU A 178 -4.16 -19.08 10.90
C GLU A 178 -4.62 -18.10 9.82
N LYS A 179 -5.46 -17.12 10.19
CA LYS A 179 -5.95 -16.07 9.30
C LYS A 179 -5.50 -14.70 9.80
N VAL A 180 -5.31 -13.79 8.86
CA VAL A 180 -5.02 -12.38 9.09
C VAL A 180 -6.24 -11.61 8.67
N ALA A 181 -6.81 -10.85 9.60
CA ALA A 181 -7.92 -9.97 9.35
C ALA A 181 -7.44 -8.67 8.73
N VAL A 182 -8.15 -8.21 7.71
CA VAL A 182 -7.98 -6.91 7.06
C VAL A 182 -9.33 -6.20 7.14
N VAL A 183 -9.30 -4.94 7.59
CA VAL A 183 -10.48 -4.06 7.54
C VAL A 183 -10.49 -3.37 6.18
N ALA A 184 -11.58 -3.53 5.45
CA ALA A 184 -11.88 -2.81 4.23
C ALA A 184 -12.88 -1.70 4.56
N THR A 185 -12.59 -0.47 4.14
CA THR A 185 -13.48 0.67 4.39
C THR A 185 -13.56 1.53 3.15
N CYS A 186 -14.77 1.95 2.79
CA CYS A 186 -14.99 2.91 1.71
C CYS A 186 -16.14 3.85 2.04
N ASP A 187 -16.17 5.01 1.40
CA ASP A 187 -17.30 5.94 1.47
C ASP A 187 -17.93 6.17 0.09
N ARG A 188 -19.05 6.91 0.08
CA ARG A 188 -19.77 7.25 -1.15
C ARG A 188 -19.10 8.31 -2.01
N SER A 189 -18.11 9.01 -1.46
CA SER A 189 -17.30 9.98 -2.20
C SER A 189 -16.14 9.32 -2.96
N GLY A 190 -15.98 8.00 -2.84
CA GLY A 190 -15.01 7.21 -3.57
C GLY A 190 -13.70 6.98 -2.81
N ASN A 191 -13.61 7.40 -1.54
CA ASN A 191 -12.47 7.09 -0.69
C ASN A 191 -12.49 5.59 -0.34
N LYS A 192 -11.30 4.98 -0.35
CA LYS A 192 -11.11 3.54 -0.13
C LYS A 192 -9.84 3.31 0.67
N ASP A 193 -9.88 2.44 1.67
CA ASP A 193 -8.71 2.01 2.42
C ASP A 193 -8.80 0.52 2.80
N PHE A 194 -7.64 -0.08 3.00
CA PHE A 194 -7.49 -1.43 3.51
C PHE A 194 -6.40 -1.44 4.56
N LYS A 195 -6.70 -1.99 5.75
CA LYS A 195 -5.72 -2.09 6.84
C LYS A 195 -5.65 -3.48 7.43
N VAL A 196 -4.43 -4.03 7.46
CA VAL A 196 -4.14 -5.25 8.22
C VAL A 196 -4.41 -4.96 9.70
N ALA A 197 -5.35 -5.70 10.28
CA ALA A 197 -5.80 -5.47 11.63
C ALA A 197 -5.05 -6.36 12.62
N THR A 198 -5.27 -7.67 12.55
CA THR A 198 -4.77 -8.62 13.55
C THR A 198 -4.73 -10.03 12.97
N ARG A 199 -4.21 -10.99 13.75
CA ARG A 199 -4.38 -12.42 13.47
C ARG A 199 -5.63 -12.92 14.19
N GLY A 200 -6.43 -13.71 13.48
CA GLY A 200 -7.71 -14.18 13.98
C GLY A 200 -8.78 -13.08 13.99
N ARG A 201 -9.65 -13.12 15.01
CA ARG A 201 -10.89 -12.34 15.04
C ARG A 201 -10.63 -10.89 15.45
N ILE A 202 -11.27 -9.96 14.75
CA ILE A 202 -11.17 -8.52 15.03
C ILE A 202 -11.84 -8.16 16.37
N SER A 203 -11.10 -7.41 17.20
CA SER A 203 -11.59 -6.79 18.43
C SER A 203 -12.11 -5.35 18.20
N LYS A 204 -12.75 -4.77 19.22
CA LYS A 204 -13.10 -3.34 19.21
C LYS A 204 -11.84 -2.48 19.19
N GLU A 205 -10.80 -2.90 19.90
CA GLU A 205 -9.52 -2.22 20.05
C GLU A 205 -8.78 -2.15 18.71
N ASP A 206 -8.85 -3.21 17.90
CA ASP A 206 -8.32 -3.23 16.53
C ASP A 206 -9.04 -2.20 15.65
N LEU A 207 -10.38 -2.12 15.72
CA LEU A 207 -11.16 -1.12 14.98
C LEU A 207 -10.83 0.30 15.45
N ASN A 208 -10.70 0.51 16.76
CA ASN A 208 -10.25 1.79 17.32
C ASN A 208 -8.87 2.20 16.78
N ARG A 209 -7.91 1.28 16.70
CA ARG A 209 -6.58 1.59 16.14
C ARG A 209 -6.64 2.00 14.67
N ILE A 210 -7.59 1.47 13.91
CA ILE A 210 -7.65 1.63 12.44
C ILE A 210 -8.54 2.79 12.01
N LEU A 211 -9.70 2.95 12.63
CA LEU A 211 -10.78 3.82 12.17
C LEU A 211 -11.01 5.05 13.07
N LYS A 212 -10.51 5.05 14.31
CA LYS A 212 -10.66 6.22 15.19
C LYS A 212 -9.94 7.43 14.58
N GLY A 213 -10.60 8.59 14.56
CA GLY A 213 -10.13 9.80 13.90
C GLY A 213 -10.35 9.84 12.39
N LYS A 214 -10.50 8.68 11.73
CA LYS A 214 -10.83 8.62 10.29
C LYS A 214 -12.31 8.81 10.00
N LEU A 215 -13.17 8.72 11.00
CA LEU A 215 -14.63 8.75 10.86
C LEU A 215 -15.25 10.03 11.41
N ASP A 216 -14.44 11.07 11.67
CA ASP A 216 -14.92 12.30 12.29
C ASP A 216 -15.90 13.08 11.38
N LYS A 217 -15.82 12.86 10.06
CA LYS A 217 -16.76 13.38 9.05
C LYS A 217 -17.80 12.34 8.58
N ALA A 218 -17.86 11.17 9.21
CA ALA A 218 -18.80 10.13 8.84
C ALA A 218 -20.13 10.33 9.58
N ASP A 219 -21.22 10.45 8.81
CA ASP A 219 -22.57 10.55 9.36
C ASP A 219 -23.07 9.19 9.84
N VAL A 220 -22.79 8.15 9.05
CA VAL A 220 -23.29 6.79 9.28
C VAL A 220 -22.23 5.77 8.93
N LEU A 221 -22.01 4.82 9.84
CA LEU A 221 -21.27 3.59 9.58
C LEU A 221 -22.23 2.45 9.21
N CYS A 222 -21.96 1.81 8.08
CA CYS A 222 -22.63 0.60 7.61
C CYS A 222 -21.65 -0.57 7.73
N SER A 223 -22.01 -1.62 8.47
CA SER A 223 -21.20 -2.84 8.55
C SER A 223 -22.07 -4.08 8.76
N ASP A 224 -21.48 -5.25 8.55
CA ASP A 224 -22.10 -6.50 8.98
C ASP A 224 -22.31 -6.54 10.50
N SER A 225 -23.18 -7.45 10.94
CA SER A 225 -23.65 -7.58 12.32
C SER A 225 -22.60 -8.07 13.33
N HIS A 226 -21.31 -7.99 12.99
CA HIS A 226 -20.23 -8.42 13.87
C HIS A 226 -20.16 -7.53 15.12
N ARG A 227 -20.09 -8.16 16.31
CA ARG A 227 -20.19 -7.48 17.62
C ARG A 227 -19.19 -6.33 17.81
N SER A 228 -17.98 -6.47 17.24
CA SER A 228 -16.90 -5.49 17.38
C SER A 228 -17.27 -4.15 16.74
N TYR A 229 -17.94 -4.15 15.58
CA TYR A 229 -18.41 -2.92 14.94
C TYR A 229 -19.49 -2.22 15.76
N GLY A 230 -20.43 -2.97 16.33
CA GLY A 230 -21.44 -2.40 17.21
C GLY A 230 -20.85 -1.76 18.47
N ALA A 231 -19.86 -2.41 19.09
CA ALA A 231 -19.16 -1.89 20.26
C ALA A 231 -18.27 -0.68 19.93
N PHE A 232 -17.62 -0.68 18.77
CA PHE A 232 -16.84 0.44 18.25
C PHE A 232 -17.72 1.65 17.98
N ALA A 233 -18.85 1.45 17.27
CA ALA A 233 -19.73 2.54 16.89
C ALA A 233 -20.35 3.23 18.12
N LYS A 234 -20.82 2.43 19.10
CA LYS A 234 -21.34 2.97 20.36
C LYS A 234 -20.30 3.77 21.14
N ALA A 235 -19.04 3.34 21.13
CA ALA A 235 -17.97 4.00 21.86
C ALA A 235 -17.48 5.30 21.22
N ASN A 236 -17.68 5.46 19.90
CA ASN A 236 -17.31 6.67 19.15
C ASN A 236 -18.54 7.49 18.74
N THR A 237 -19.72 7.20 19.30
CA THR A 237 -20.97 7.93 19.08
C THR A 237 -21.35 8.12 17.60
N ILE A 238 -21.04 7.14 16.76
CA ILE A 238 -21.39 7.15 15.32
C ILE A 238 -22.67 6.35 15.08
N ALA A 239 -23.56 6.88 14.24
CA ALA A 239 -24.77 6.16 13.84
C ALA A 239 -24.39 4.86 13.12
N HIS A 240 -24.95 3.72 13.55
CA HIS A 240 -24.57 2.41 13.03
C HIS A 240 -25.76 1.68 12.40
N LYS A 241 -25.66 1.41 11.10
CA LYS A 241 -26.59 0.56 10.37
C LYS A 241 -25.98 -0.82 10.20
N LYS A 242 -26.55 -1.80 10.90
CA LYS A 242 -26.11 -3.20 10.88
C LYS A 242 -26.81 -3.96 9.77
N PHE A 243 -26.06 -4.73 9.00
CA PHE A 243 -26.58 -5.63 7.99
C PHE A 243 -26.46 -7.06 8.49
N ASN A 244 -27.56 -7.80 8.42
CA ASN A 244 -27.56 -9.21 8.73
C ASN A 244 -27.68 -10.01 7.42
N THR A 245 -26.52 -10.43 6.92
CA THR A 245 -26.36 -11.26 5.73
C THR A 245 -27.15 -12.57 5.82
N SER A 246 -27.33 -13.16 7.01
CA SER A 246 -28.11 -14.40 7.19
C SER A 246 -29.63 -14.21 7.08
N LYS A 247 -30.12 -12.97 7.18
CA LYS A 247 -31.54 -12.62 6.97
C LYS A 247 -31.83 -12.08 5.58
N GLY A 248 -30.85 -12.13 4.66
CA GLY A 248 -31.02 -11.64 3.29
C GLY A 248 -31.19 -10.12 3.16
N GLN A 249 -30.92 -9.34 4.22
CA GLN A 249 -31.04 -7.89 4.19
C GLN A 249 -29.94 -7.28 3.33
N ARG A 250 -30.29 -6.78 2.15
CA ARG A 250 -29.36 -6.14 1.21
C ARG A 250 -29.34 -4.61 1.29
N THR A 251 -30.43 -4.02 1.79
CA THR A 251 -30.60 -2.58 1.98
C THR A 251 -31.41 -2.31 3.25
N VAL A 252 -31.08 -1.23 3.96
CA VAL A 252 -31.85 -0.68 5.10
C VAL A 252 -32.21 0.75 4.73
N ASP A 253 -33.45 1.15 5.01
CA ASP A 253 -33.99 2.48 4.68
C ASP A 253 -33.77 2.90 3.20
N LYS A 254 -33.70 1.91 2.29
CA LYS A 254 -33.44 2.03 0.83
C LYS A 254 -32.08 2.63 0.42
N VAL A 255 -31.39 3.37 1.30
CA VAL A 255 -30.15 4.09 0.99
C VAL A 255 -28.91 3.43 1.59
N TYR A 256 -29.05 2.73 2.72
CA TYR A 256 -27.91 2.10 3.40
C TYR A 256 -27.67 0.69 2.89
N HIS A 257 -26.41 0.37 2.56
CA HIS A 257 -25.97 -0.97 2.16
C HIS A 257 -24.46 -1.14 2.34
N VAL A 258 -23.97 -2.38 2.29
CA VAL A 258 -22.54 -2.75 2.31
C VAL A 258 -22.00 -3.24 0.94
N GLN A 259 -22.75 -3.01 -0.14
CA GLN A 259 -22.42 -3.53 -1.46
C GLN A 259 -21.12 -2.95 -2.06
N ASN A 260 -20.75 -1.69 -1.74
CA ASN A 260 -19.53 -1.11 -2.29
C ASN A 260 -18.30 -1.75 -1.67
N VAL A 261 -18.30 -1.94 -0.34
CA VAL A 261 -17.20 -2.61 0.35
C VAL A 261 -17.09 -4.08 -0.08
N ASN A 262 -18.23 -4.77 -0.26
CA ASN A 262 -18.24 -6.16 -0.77
C ASN A 262 -17.67 -6.27 -2.19
N ASN A 263 -18.05 -5.36 -3.09
CA ASN A 263 -17.48 -5.28 -4.44
C ASN A 263 -15.98 -4.95 -4.41
N MET A 264 -15.54 -4.16 -3.44
CA MET A 264 -14.14 -3.83 -3.23
C MET A 264 -13.35 -5.05 -2.73
N ASP A 265 -13.86 -5.81 -1.76
CA ASP A 265 -13.26 -7.07 -1.28
C ASP A 265 -13.12 -8.07 -2.42
N MET A 266 -14.18 -8.32 -3.19
CA MET A 266 -14.16 -9.26 -4.31
C MET A 266 -13.03 -8.96 -5.31
N ARG A 267 -12.87 -7.69 -5.68
CA ARG A 267 -11.83 -7.25 -6.62
C ARG A 267 -10.43 -7.38 -6.01
N LEU A 268 -10.29 -7.08 -4.72
CA LEU A 268 -9.03 -7.29 -4.00
C LEU A 268 -8.66 -8.78 -3.94
N ARG A 269 -9.60 -9.69 -3.66
CA ARG A 269 -9.33 -11.13 -3.65
C ARG A 269 -8.85 -11.62 -5.01
N LYS A 270 -9.55 -11.23 -6.08
CA LYS A 270 -9.16 -11.55 -7.46
C LYS A 270 -7.74 -11.05 -7.78
N PHE A 271 -7.37 -9.86 -7.30
CA PHE A 271 -6.00 -9.36 -7.40
C PHE A 271 -5.00 -10.24 -6.64
N MET A 272 -5.33 -10.59 -5.39
CA MET A 272 -4.45 -11.32 -4.49
C MET A 272 -4.21 -12.78 -4.89
N ASP A 273 -5.19 -13.45 -5.50
CA ASP A 273 -5.13 -14.85 -5.92
C ASP A 273 -3.90 -15.15 -6.80
N SER A 274 -3.59 -14.19 -7.68
CA SER A 274 -2.49 -14.29 -8.62
C SER A 274 -1.09 -14.39 -7.98
N PHE A 275 -0.93 -13.94 -6.73
CA PHE A 275 0.35 -14.00 -6.01
C PHE A 275 0.58 -15.35 -5.32
N ASN A 276 -0.44 -16.23 -5.30
CA ASN A 276 -0.40 -17.52 -4.61
C ASN A 276 0.05 -17.38 -3.15
N GLY A 277 -0.51 -16.38 -2.47
CA GLY A 277 -0.12 -16.00 -1.11
C GLY A 277 1.14 -15.14 -1.05
N VAL A 278 1.05 -14.05 -0.27
CA VAL A 278 2.16 -13.18 0.11
C VAL A 278 2.51 -13.40 1.57
N ALA A 279 3.76 -13.14 1.95
CA ALA A 279 4.12 -13.13 3.37
C ALA A 279 3.33 -12.03 4.09
N THR A 280 2.76 -12.32 5.25
CA THR A 280 1.91 -11.39 5.99
C THR A 280 2.63 -10.06 6.28
N LYS A 281 3.94 -10.07 6.51
CA LYS A 281 4.77 -8.86 6.70
C LYS A 281 4.75 -7.88 5.52
N TYR A 282 4.40 -8.35 4.31
CA TYR A 282 4.27 -7.53 3.12
C TYR A 282 2.82 -7.29 2.71
N LEU A 283 1.85 -7.91 3.40
CA LEU A 283 0.44 -7.87 2.99
C LEU A 283 -0.05 -6.43 2.82
N GLN A 284 0.23 -5.55 3.79
CA GLN A 284 -0.17 -4.14 3.73
C GLN A 284 0.35 -3.44 2.47
N ASN A 285 1.59 -3.70 2.05
CA ASN A 285 2.17 -3.10 0.85
C ASN A 285 1.42 -3.53 -0.43
N TYR A 286 0.93 -4.78 -0.47
CA TYR A 286 0.11 -5.26 -1.60
C TYR A 286 -1.31 -4.69 -1.57
N LEU A 287 -1.90 -4.51 -0.38
CA LEU A 287 -3.19 -3.82 -0.23
C LEU A 287 -3.09 -2.38 -0.74
N ASN A 288 -2.02 -1.68 -0.36
CA ASN A 288 -1.74 -0.32 -0.83
C ASN A 288 -1.53 -0.29 -2.36
N TRP A 289 -0.84 -1.29 -2.92
CA TRP A 289 -0.70 -1.41 -4.37
C TRP A 289 -2.05 -1.51 -5.07
N PHE A 290 -2.98 -2.31 -4.56
CA PHE A 290 -4.32 -2.39 -5.11
C PHE A 290 -5.05 -1.04 -5.07
N LEU A 291 -4.95 -0.30 -3.96
CA LEU A 291 -5.54 1.04 -3.85
C LEU A 291 -4.93 2.04 -4.84
N VAL A 292 -3.63 1.96 -5.11
CA VAL A 292 -2.97 2.79 -6.13
C VAL A 292 -3.58 2.51 -7.51
N LEU A 293 -3.79 1.24 -7.86
CA LEU A 293 -4.40 0.84 -9.13
C LEU A 293 -5.84 1.34 -9.24
N GLU A 294 -6.61 1.25 -8.16
CA GLU A 294 -7.98 1.79 -8.08
C GLU A 294 -8.02 3.31 -8.30
N LYS A 295 -7.07 4.06 -7.73
CA LYS A 295 -6.95 5.51 -7.94
C LYS A 295 -6.56 5.85 -9.38
N ILE A 296 -5.63 5.11 -9.99
CA ILE A 296 -5.26 5.33 -11.40
C ILE A 296 -6.46 5.13 -12.31
N LYS A 297 -7.25 4.07 -12.08
CA LYS A 297 -8.40 3.73 -12.91
C LYS A 297 -9.45 4.86 -12.95
N ASN A 298 -9.68 5.50 -11.81
CA ASN A 298 -10.78 6.48 -11.63
C ASN A 298 -10.36 7.95 -11.87
N SER A 299 -9.06 8.25 -12.02
CA SER A 299 -8.60 9.62 -12.23
C SER A 299 -8.83 10.07 -13.67
N THR A 300 -9.55 11.18 -13.87
CA THR A 300 -9.71 11.87 -15.16
C THR A 300 -8.44 12.60 -15.59
N SER A 301 -7.65 13.15 -14.63
CA SER A 301 -6.26 13.55 -14.86
C SER A 301 -5.35 12.38 -14.53
N LYS A 302 -5.22 11.47 -15.50
CA LYS A 302 -4.37 10.29 -15.35
C LYS A 302 -2.92 10.78 -15.22
N MET A 303 -2.23 10.30 -14.19
CA MET A 303 -0.77 10.33 -14.00
C MET A 303 -0.20 11.17 -12.86
N ALA A 304 -0.51 12.46 -12.76
CA ALA A 304 0.13 13.31 -11.75
C ALA A 304 -0.22 12.89 -10.31
N THR A 305 -1.49 12.65 -10.02
CA THR A 305 -2.01 12.36 -8.66
C THR A 305 -1.53 11.02 -8.11
N VAL A 306 -1.55 9.98 -8.94
CA VAL A 306 -1.09 8.64 -8.54
C VAL A 306 0.40 8.65 -8.30
N THR A 307 1.14 9.38 -9.14
CA THR A 307 2.58 9.47 -9.02
C THR A 307 3.00 10.24 -7.78
N ALA A 308 2.36 11.39 -7.51
CA ALA A 308 2.58 12.16 -6.30
C ALA A 308 2.32 11.30 -5.05
N ILE A 309 1.24 10.52 -5.07
CA ILE A 309 0.95 9.57 -3.98
C ILE A 309 2.05 8.50 -3.90
N ALA A 310 2.29 7.76 -4.98
CA ALA A 310 3.15 6.58 -5.00
C ALA A 310 4.61 6.82 -4.60
N PHE A 311 5.13 8.03 -4.78
CA PHE A 311 6.57 8.31 -4.65
C PHE A 311 6.95 9.51 -3.80
N ALA A 312 5.98 10.20 -3.18
CA ALA A 312 6.27 11.25 -2.19
C ALA A 312 6.85 10.72 -0.87
N SER A 313 6.89 9.40 -0.64
CA SER A 313 7.43 8.85 0.60
C SER A 313 8.95 9.04 0.69
N ASN A 314 9.35 9.92 1.60
CA ASN A 314 10.73 10.08 2.07
C ASN A 314 11.13 9.06 3.16
N SER A 315 10.26 8.09 3.45
CA SER A 315 10.49 7.02 4.44
C SER A 315 10.60 5.62 3.84
N ALA A 316 10.22 5.44 2.57
CA ALA A 316 10.10 4.15 1.90
C ALA A 316 11.34 3.25 2.04
N TRP A 317 12.54 3.81 1.89
CA TRP A 317 13.78 3.05 2.06
C TRP A 317 14.01 2.56 3.49
N TYR A 318 13.68 3.38 4.48
CA TYR A 318 13.84 3.01 5.89
C TYR A 318 12.82 1.95 6.30
N GLU A 319 11.57 2.11 5.87
CA GLU A 319 10.51 1.13 6.10
C GLU A 319 10.86 -0.21 5.44
N TYR A 320 11.33 -0.19 4.19
CA TYR A 320 11.81 -1.40 3.51
C TYR A 320 12.99 -2.04 4.27
N LYS A 321 13.97 -1.25 4.72
CA LYS A 321 15.07 -1.76 5.55
C LYS A 321 14.58 -2.37 6.86
N GLN A 322 13.62 -1.76 7.54
CA GLN A 322 13.06 -2.29 8.76
C GLN A 322 12.35 -3.63 8.51
N GLN A 323 11.60 -3.73 7.41
CA GLN A 323 10.98 -4.98 6.98
C GLN A 323 12.01 -6.08 6.71
N LEU A 324 13.16 -5.74 6.10
CA LEU A 324 14.30 -6.65 5.91
C LEU A 324 15.01 -7.01 7.22
N PHE A 325 15.26 -6.03 8.09
CA PHE A 325 15.99 -6.20 9.35
C PHE A 325 15.21 -7.04 10.35
N ASN A 326 13.88 -6.89 10.38
CA ASN A 326 12.98 -7.78 11.10
C ASN A 326 13.02 -9.23 10.56
N MET A 327 13.58 -9.47 9.36
CA MET A 327 13.90 -10.83 8.88
C MET A 327 15.24 -11.33 9.42
N LEU A 328 16.21 -10.44 9.65
CA LEU A 328 17.57 -10.76 10.12
C LEU A 328 17.65 -10.92 11.64
N ILE A 329 16.85 -10.21 12.44
CA ILE A 329 16.83 -10.44 13.90
C ILE A 329 16.03 -11.71 14.27
N ARG A 330 15.20 -12.20 13.34
CA ARG A 330 14.57 -13.52 13.47
C ARG A 330 15.41 -14.63 12.82
N THR A 331 16.70 -14.39 12.51
CA THR A 331 17.68 -15.45 12.24
C THR A 331 18.28 -15.96 13.52
#